data_AF-A0A3D3RTH4-F1
#
_entry.id   AF-A0A3D3RTH4-F1
#
_cell.length_a   1.000
_cell.length_b   1.000
_cell.length_c   1.000
_cell.angle_alpha   90.00
_cell.angle_beta   90.00
_cell.angle_gamma   90.00
#
_symmetry.space_group_name_H-M   'P 1'
#
loop_
_entity.id
_entity.type
_entity.pdbx_description
1 polymer ?
#
loop_
_entity_poly.entity_id
_entity_poly.type
_entity_poly.pdbx_seq_one_letter_code
_entity_poly.pdbx_strand_id
1 'polypeptide(L)'
;MQDLLNLYSEGYTSQASRFPFFHPNLQRLYLVKDEPIAYVGVLNPILQEKLELKHKVILGELKVKGLKEVKRAYKPLSTFPPAIRDITLLMDKEVDVDKLIFHIRSTELVEEVKMFSLYTDPRLGEGKKSVSLRLVFRSKVGTLSDQEVNEIVNKLLVDLEEKFGAKLR
;
A
#
# COMPACT_ATOMS: atom_id res chain seq x y z
N MET A 1 6.79 10.39 -3.64
CA MET A 1 7.21 10.06 -2.26
C MET A 1 7.46 8.57 -2.11
N GLN A 2 6.45 7.70 -2.33
CA GLN A 2 6.60 6.25 -2.19
C GLN A 2 7.75 5.65 -3.01
N ASP A 3 7.93 6.06 -4.27
CA ASP A 3 9.04 5.60 -5.10
C ASP A 3 10.41 5.97 -4.54
N LEU A 4 10.55 7.19 -3.99
CA LEU A 4 11.77 7.62 -3.32
C LEU A 4 12.03 6.76 -2.07
N LEU A 5 10.99 6.48 -1.28
CA LEU A 5 11.13 5.62 -0.10
C LEU A 5 11.53 4.18 -0.47
N ASN A 6 11.00 3.64 -1.56
CA ASN A 6 11.36 2.31 -2.08
C ASN A 6 12.82 2.22 -2.55
N LEU A 7 13.45 3.34 -2.91
CA LEU A 7 14.85 3.39 -3.33
C LEU A 7 15.81 3.41 -2.13
N TYR A 8 15.39 4.03 -1.02
CA TYR A 8 16.27 4.34 0.11
C TYR A 8 15.92 3.64 1.43
N SER A 9 14.88 2.79 1.45
CA SER A 9 14.51 2.01 2.65
C SER A 9 14.17 0.56 2.29
N GLU A 10 14.48 -0.37 3.18
CA GLU A 10 14.11 -1.79 3.07
C GLU A 10 12.62 -2.04 3.41
N GLY A 11 11.90 -0.98 3.83
CA GLY A 11 10.50 -0.99 4.17
C GLY A 11 10.12 0.29 4.91
N TYR A 12 8.89 0.76 4.69
CA TYR A 12 8.33 1.91 5.39
C TYR A 12 6.87 1.63 5.76
N THR A 13 6.39 2.29 6.81
CA THR A 13 4.97 2.38 7.15
C THR A 13 4.47 3.79 6.92
N SER A 14 3.16 3.96 6.79
CA SER A 14 2.55 5.28 6.66
C SER A 14 1.39 5.42 7.63
N GLN A 15 1.20 6.62 8.18
CA GLN A 15 0.10 6.90 9.10
C GLN A 15 -0.42 8.33 8.92
N ALA A 16 -1.61 8.58 9.45
CA ALA A 16 -2.14 9.94 9.54
C ALA A 16 -1.27 10.79 10.48
N SER A 17 -1.08 12.06 10.13
CA SER A 17 -0.39 13.06 10.96
C SER A 17 -1.33 14.17 11.39
N ARG A 18 -0.87 15.03 12.31
CA ARG A 18 -1.63 16.17 12.84
C ARG A 18 -0.88 17.49 12.65
N PHE A 19 -0.13 17.62 11.55
CA PHE A 19 0.60 18.86 11.27
C PHE A 19 -0.41 19.99 11.02
N PRO A 20 -0.32 21.12 11.75
CA PRO A 20 -1.31 22.19 11.67
C PRO A 20 -1.24 22.94 10.34
N PHE A 21 -0.10 22.87 9.66
CA PHE A 21 0.11 23.48 8.35
C PHE A 21 -0.46 22.67 7.18
N PHE A 22 -0.90 21.43 7.43
CA PHE A 22 -1.63 20.64 6.45
C PHE A 22 -3.14 20.64 6.70
N HIS A 23 -3.88 20.32 5.65
CA HIS A 23 -5.28 19.96 5.76
C HIS A 23 -5.44 18.73 6.68
N PRO A 24 -6.42 18.71 7.62
CA PRO A 24 -6.54 17.66 8.64
C PRO A 24 -6.59 16.24 8.09
N ASN A 25 -7.28 16.05 6.96
CA ASN A 25 -7.52 14.73 6.38
C ASN A 25 -6.69 14.42 5.13
N LEU A 26 -5.85 15.35 4.66
CA LEU A 26 -5.08 15.19 3.43
C LEU A 26 -3.58 15.31 3.71
N GLN A 27 -3.13 14.50 4.67
CA GLN A 27 -1.74 14.45 5.10
C GLN A 27 -1.34 13.03 5.49
N ARG A 28 -0.05 12.72 5.33
CA ARG A 28 0.51 11.41 5.65
C ARG A 28 1.96 11.56 6.10
N LEU A 29 2.30 10.85 7.17
CA LEU A 29 3.65 10.70 7.70
C LEU A 29 4.17 9.31 7.37
N TYR A 30 5.41 9.23 6.93
CA TYR A 30 6.09 7.99 6.61
C TYR A 30 7.18 7.71 7.64
N LEU A 31 7.24 6.46 8.08
CA LEU A 31 8.18 6.00 9.10
C LEU A 31 9.02 4.84 8.58
N VAL A 32 10.28 4.81 8.98
CA VAL A 32 11.18 3.66 8.79
C VAL A 32 11.65 3.25 10.17
N LYS A 33 11.36 2.00 10.57
CA LYS A 33 11.63 1.50 11.93
C LYS A 33 11.09 2.45 13.02
N ASP A 34 9.86 2.91 12.83
CA ASP A 34 9.16 3.86 13.71
C ASP A 34 9.77 5.27 13.83
N GLU A 35 10.82 5.58 13.06
CA GLU A 35 11.34 6.95 12.94
C GLU A 35 10.67 7.72 11.80
N PRO A 36 10.15 8.94 12.04
CA PRO A 36 9.63 9.79 10.98
C PRO A 36 10.72 10.21 9.99
N ILE A 37 10.57 9.83 8.73
CA ILE A 37 11.54 10.15 7.69
C ILE A 37 10.99 11.07 6.60
N ALA A 38 9.67 11.17 6.46
CA ALA A 38 9.05 12.01 5.45
C ALA A 38 7.60 12.31 5.77
N TYR A 39 7.09 13.40 5.21
CA TYR A 39 5.67 13.69 5.19
C TYR A 39 5.25 14.26 3.85
N VAL A 40 3.97 14.13 3.54
CA VAL A 40 3.35 14.80 2.39
C VAL A 40 1.92 15.17 2.74
N GLY A 41 1.46 16.33 2.27
CA GLY A 41 0.09 16.76 2.51
C GLY A 41 -0.31 17.98 1.68
N VAL A 42 -1.60 18.24 1.67
CA VAL A 42 -2.19 19.45 1.09
C VAL A 42 -2.08 20.57 2.11
N LEU A 43 -1.58 21.73 1.70
CA LEU A 43 -1.47 22.92 2.56
C LEU A 43 -2.84 23.27 3.17
N ASN A 44 -2.84 23.67 4.44
CA ASN A 44 -4.04 24.14 5.11
C ASN A 44 -4.67 25.33 4.35
N PRO A 45 -5.97 25.29 3.99
CA PRO A 45 -6.63 26.36 3.24
C PRO A 45 -6.48 27.75 3.87
N ILE A 46 -6.49 27.84 5.20
CA ILE A 46 -6.32 29.10 5.94
C ILE A 46 -4.92 29.69 5.70
N LEU A 47 -3.89 28.83 5.69
CA LEU A 47 -2.52 29.27 5.36
C LEU A 47 -2.38 29.61 3.89
N GLN A 48 -3.06 28.87 3.02
CA GLN A 48 -3.04 29.12 1.57
C GLN A 48 -3.62 30.51 1.25
N GLU A 49 -4.73 30.88 1.89
CA GLU A 49 -5.35 32.21 1.76
C GLU A 49 -4.42 33.32 2.28
N LYS A 50 -3.85 33.14 3.47
CA LYS A 50 -2.89 34.10 4.06
C LYS A 50 -1.64 34.32 3.22
N LEU A 51 -1.23 33.32 2.44
CA LEU A 51 -0.07 33.37 1.56
C LEU A 51 -0.44 33.76 0.11
N GLU A 52 -1.71 34.10 -0.16
CA GLU A 52 -2.23 34.50 -1.47
C GLU A 52 -1.97 33.46 -2.58
N LEU A 53 -1.94 32.17 -2.20
CA LEU A 53 -1.66 31.08 -3.11
C LEU A 53 -2.92 30.69 -3.89
N LYS A 54 -2.94 31.05 -5.18
CA LYS A 54 -4.09 30.89 -6.09
C LYS A 54 -4.46 29.44 -6.39
N HIS A 55 -3.55 28.49 -6.16
CA HIS A 55 -3.74 27.08 -6.50
C HIS A 55 -3.54 26.19 -5.28
N LYS A 56 -4.19 25.03 -5.28
CA LYS A 56 -4.01 23.99 -4.26
C LYS A 56 -2.54 23.59 -4.20
N VAL A 57 -1.91 23.77 -3.04
CA VAL A 57 -0.51 23.42 -2.85
C VAL A 57 -0.38 22.08 -2.14
N ILE A 58 0.50 21.22 -2.67
CA ILE A 58 0.91 19.98 -2.04
C ILE A 58 2.37 20.16 -1.61
N LEU A 59 2.67 19.93 -0.34
CA LEU A 59 4.03 20.00 0.19
C LEU A 59 4.45 18.62 0.69
N GLY A 60 5.74 18.36 0.63
CA GLY A 60 6.32 17.20 1.29
C GLY A 60 7.78 17.44 1.63
N GLU A 61 8.24 16.78 2.68
CA GLU A 61 9.63 16.81 3.12
C GLU A 61 10.13 15.38 3.25
N LEU A 62 11.40 15.15 2.92
CA LEU A 62 12.09 13.88 3.09
C LEU A 62 13.44 14.14 3.75
N LYS A 63 13.67 13.50 4.89
CA LYS A 63 14.95 13.52 5.59
C LYS A 63 15.94 12.65 4.83
N VAL A 64 16.90 13.28 4.17
CA VAL A 64 17.94 12.60 3.38
C VAL A 64 19.04 12.01 4.28
N LYS A 65 19.25 12.58 5.47
CA LYS A 65 20.29 12.15 6.41
C LYS A 65 19.95 10.77 7.00
N GLY A 66 20.75 9.76 6.68
CA GLY A 66 20.59 8.37 7.15
C GLY A 66 20.03 7.42 6.09
N LEU A 67 19.64 7.93 4.92
CA LEU A 67 19.32 7.11 3.75
C LEU A 67 20.60 6.43 3.26
N LYS A 68 20.79 5.16 3.64
CA LYS A 68 21.85 4.33 3.06
C LYS A 68 21.33 3.80 1.73
N GLU A 69 22.21 3.80 0.73
CA GLU A 69 21.94 3.08 -0.51
C GLU A 69 21.63 1.63 -0.15
N VAL A 70 20.41 1.18 -0.44
CA VAL A 70 20.02 -0.20 -0.19
C VAL A 70 20.86 -1.04 -1.16
N LYS A 71 21.91 -1.69 -0.65
CA LYS A 71 22.67 -2.67 -1.42
C LYS A 71 21.71 -3.81 -1.75
N ARG A 72 21.05 -3.72 -2.90
CA ARG A 72 20.21 -4.79 -3.41
C ARG A 72 21.11 -5.98 -3.69
N ALA A 73 21.10 -6.96 -2.78
CA ALA A 73 21.70 -8.25 -3.05
C ALA A 73 21.04 -8.81 -4.32
N TYR A 74 21.86 -9.24 -5.27
CA TYR A 74 21.36 -9.90 -6.46
C TYR A 74 20.51 -11.10 -6.02
N LYS A 75 19.22 -11.04 -6.33
CA LYS A 75 18.34 -12.20 -6.24
C LYS A 75 18.26 -12.79 -7.64
N PRO A 76 18.62 -14.06 -7.84
CA PRO A 76 18.45 -14.69 -9.14
C PRO A 76 16.98 -14.58 -9.53
N LEU A 77 16.75 -14.05 -10.73
CA LEU A 77 15.42 -14.03 -11.31
C LEU A 77 14.99 -15.47 -11.51
N SER A 78 13.80 -15.82 -11.01
CA SER A 78 13.23 -17.13 -11.34
C SER A 78 12.98 -17.17 -12.85
N THR A 79 13.42 -18.25 -13.48
CA THR A 79 13.23 -18.51 -14.92
C THR A 79 11.82 -18.99 -15.23
N PHE A 80 10.99 -19.22 -14.21
CA PHE A 80 9.61 -19.66 -14.36
C PHE A 80 8.66 -18.48 -14.55
N PRO A 81 7.63 -18.62 -15.41
CA PRO A 81 6.68 -17.56 -15.65
C PRO A 81 5.88 -17.23 -14.38
N PRO A 82 5.49 -15.96 -14.18
CA PRO A 82 4.63 -15.58 -13.06
C PRO A 82 3.18 -16.03 -13.32
N ALA A 83 2.47 -16.39 -12.25
CA ALA A 83 1.02 -16.51 -12.27
C ALA A 83 0.39 -15.23 -11.72
N ILE A 84 -0.62 -14.70 -12.39
CA ILE A 84 -1.27 -13.44 -12.02
C ILE A 84 -2.72 -13.71 -11.62
N ARG A 85 -3.15 -13.11 -10.52
CA ARG A 85 -4.55 -13.13 -10.06
C ARG A 85 -4.98 -11.74 -9.63
N ASP A 86 -6.07 -11.27 -10.19
CA ASP A 86 -6.72 -10.05 -9.75
C ASP A 86 -7.86 -10.42 -8.79
N ILE A 87 -7.87 -9.81 -7.61
CA ILE A 87 -8.92 -9.99 -6.59
C ILE A 87 -9.55 -8.65 -6.26
N THR A 88 -10.84 -8.66 -5.94
CA THR A 88 -11.55 -7.48 -5.43
C THR A 88 -12.15 -7.79 -4.07
N LEU A 89 -11.79 -6.97 -3.09
CA LEU A 89 -12.18 -7.16 -1.69
C LEU A 89 -13.14 -6.05 -1.25
N LEU A 90 -14.25 -6.43 -0.65
CA LEU A 90 -15.19 -5.54 0.04
C LEU A 90 -14.87 -5.55 1.54
N MET A 91 -14.64 -4.38 2.13
CA MET A 91 -14.26 -4.22 3.53
C MET A 91 -14.76 -2.89 4.11
N ASP A 92 -14.68 -2.72 5.43
CA ASP A 92 -14.99 -1.45 6.09
C ASP A 92 -14.01 -0.34 5.70
N LYS A 93 -14.50 0.89 5.59
CA LYS A 93 -13.71 2.07 5.21
C LYS A 93 -12.51 2.30 6.12
N GLU A 94 -12.65 1.97 7.39
CA GLU A 94 -11.63 2.14 8.44
C GLU A 94 -10.48 1.13 8.35
N VAL A 95 -10.63 0.03 7.60
CA VAL A 95 -9.58 -0.99 7.46
C VAL A 95 -8.35 -0.36 6.79
N ASP A 96 -7.19 -0.46 7.42
CA ASP A 96 -5.95 0.07 6.85
C ASP A 96 -5.48 -0.80 5.67
N VAL A 97 -5.58 -0.27 4.46
CA VAL A 97 -5.22 -0.97 3.22
C VAL A 97 -3.71 -1.24 3.16
N ASP A 98 -2.88 -0.38 3.75
CA ASP A 98 -1.44 -0.59 3.76
C ASP A 98 -1.09 -1.83 4.60
N LYS A 99 -1.76 -2.01 5.75
CA LYS A 99 -1.61 -3.22 6.59
C LYS A 99 -2.09 -4.48 5.87
N LEU A 100 -3.22 -4.39 5.16
CA LEU A 100 -3.73 -5.50 4.36
C LEU A 100 -2.75 -5.88 3.25
N ILE A 101 -2.22 -4.91 2.50
CA ILE A 101 -1.22 -5.16 1.44
C ILE A 101 0.06 -5.74 2.03
N PHE A 102 0.54 -5.22 3.15
CA PHE A 102 1.71 -5.75 3.86
C PHE A 102 1.50 -7.21 4.24
N HIS A 103 0.31 -7.53 4.78
CA HIS A 103 -0.06 -8.90 5.13
C HIS A 103 -0.06 -9.84 3.92
N ILE A 104 -0.67 -9.43 2.81
CA ILE A 104 -0.66 -10.23 1.57
C ILE A 104 0.76 -10.43 1.05
N ARG A 105 1.61 -9.40 1.06
CA ARG A 105 3.02 -9.50 0.65
C ARG A 105 3.85 -10.47 1.49
N SER A 106 3.42 -10.74 2.72
CA SER A 106 4.07 -11.72 3.61
C SER A 106 3.67 -13.17 3.33
N THR A 107 2.64 -13.39 2.48
CA THR A 107 2.18 -14.72 2.10
C THR A 107 3.19 -15.40 1.17
N GLU A 108 3.35 -16.72 1.31
CA GLU A 108 4.28 -17.49 0.50
C GLU A 108 4.00 -17.34 -1.01
N LEU A 109 5.07 -17.32 -1.81
CA LEU A 109 5.07 -17.22 -3.28
C LEU A 109 4.53 -15.91 -3.87
N VAL A 110 3.98 -14.99 -3.07
CA VAL A 110 3.63 -13.64 -3.51
C VAL A 110 4.90 -12.85 -3.80
N GLU A 111 5.14 -12.54 -5.07
CA GLU A 111 6.26 -11.73 -5.55
C GLU A 111 5.89 -10.24 -5.55
N GLU A 112 4.66 -9.90 -5.96
CA GLU A 112 4.19 -8.53 -6.04
C GLU A 112 2.71 -8.41 -5.66
N VAL A 113 2.37 -7.29 -5.01
CA VAL A 113 0.99 -6.87 -4.76
C VAL A 113 0.84 -5.43 -5.20
N LYS A 114 -0.09 -5.20 -6.14
CA LYS A 114 -0.39 -3.88 -6.70
C LYS A 114 -1.86 -3.55 -6.56
N MET A 115 -2.16 -2.49 -5.81
CA MET A 115 -3.50 -1.90 -5.81
C MET A 115 -3.69 -1.05 -7.06
N PHE A 116 -4.78 -1.30 -7.80
CA PHE A 116 -5.10 -0.55 -9.01
C PHE A 116 -6.49 0.11 -8.96
N SER A 117 -7.34 -0.26 -8.00
CA SER A 117 -8.61 0.41 -7.77
C SER A 117 -8.94 0.50 -6.29
N LEU A 118 -9.41 1.67 -5.87
CA LEU A 118 -10.02 1.92 -4.56
C LEU A 118 -11.34 2.65 -4.82
N TYR A 119 -12.46 1.99 -4.54
CA TYR A 119 -13.78 2.52 -4.83
C TYR A 119 -14.62 2.61 -3.55
N THR A 120 -15.38 3.69 -3.42
CA THR A 120 -16.28 3.95 -2.30
C THR A 120 -17.58 4.50 -2.84
N ASP A 121 -18.68 3.77 -2.67
CA ASP A 121 -20.01 4.15 -3.17
C ASP A 121 -21.09 3.66 -2.20
N PRO A 122 -22.16 4.43 -1.98
CA PRO A 122 -23.31 4.00 -1.17
C PRO A 122 -23.88 2.62 -1.57
N ARG A 123 -23.84 2.25 -2.86
CA ARG A 123 -24.27 0.94 -3.40
C ARG A 123 -23.42 -0.23 -2.89
N LEU A 124 -22.28 0.03 -2.26
CA LEU A 124 -21.44 -0.99 -1.61
C LEU A 124 -21.92 -1.34 -0.19
N GLY A 125 -22.90 -0.60 0.33
CA GLY A 125 -23.23 -0.53 1.74
C GLY A 125 -22.58 0.67 2.41
N GLU A 126 -23.32 1.30 3.33
CA GLU A 126 -22.77 2.40 4.12
C GLU A 126 -21.53 1.95 4.88
N GLY A 127 -20.51 2.81 4.93
CA GLY A 127 -19.25 2.50 5.60
C GLY A 127 -18.35 1.47 4.88
N LYS A 128 -18.70 0.99 3.68
CA LYS A 128 -17.87 0.03 2.92
C LYS A 128 -17.01 0.69 1.83
N LYS A 129 -15.92 0.00 1.47
CA LYS A 129 -15.06 0.28 0.32
C LYS A 129 -14.69 -1.00 -0.41
N SER A 130 -14.41 -0.89 -1.70
CA SER A 130 -13.95 -1.95 -2.57
C SER A 130 -12.49 -1.70 -2.95
N VAL A 131 -11.61 -2.68 -2.76
CA VAL A 131 -10.19 -2.59 -3.10
C VAL A 131 -9.87 -3.67 -4.13
N SER A 132 -9.37 -3.30 -5.30
CA SER A 132 -8.92 -4.26 -6.31
C SER A 132 -7.39 -4.32 -6.35
N LEU A 133 -6.89 -5.55 -6.22
CA LEU A 133 -5.48 -5.87 -6.09
C LEU A 133 -5.09 -6.85 -7.19
N ARG A 134 -3.92 -6.64 -7.79
CA ARG A 134 -3.22 -7.62 -8.61
C ARG A 134 -2.17 -8.31 -7.77
N LEU A 135 -2.24 -9.62 -7.69
CA LEU A 135 -1.29 -10.48 -7.02
C LEU A 135 -0.45 -11.19 -8.09
N VAL A 136 0.87 -11.11 -7.94
CA VAL A 136 1.82 -11.84 -8.79
C VAL A 136 2.45 -12.92 -7.93
N PHE A 137 2.26 -14.17 -8.35
CA PHE A 137 2.84 -15.34 -7.71
C PHE A 137 3.99 -15.88 -8.56
N ARG A 138 5.08 -16.28 -7.92
CA ARG A 138 6.19 -16.93 -8.61
C ARG A 138 6.88 -17.95 -7.71
N SER A 139 7.05 -19.16 -8.24
CA SER A 139 7.86 -20.21 -7.62
C SER A 139 9.30 -20.15 -8.11
N LYS A 140 10.22 -20.63 -7.26
CA LYS A 140 11.65 -20.80 -7.59
C LYS A 140 11.99 -22.20 -8.08
N VAL A 141 11.06 -23.15 -7.96
CA VAL A 141 11.30 -24.58 -8.21
C VAL A 141 10.49 -25.16 -9.36
N GLY A 142 9.54 -24.40 -9.90
CA GLY A 142 8.72 -24.82 -11.04
C GLY A 142 7.72 -23.76 -11.48
N THR A 143 7.06 -24.03 -12.60
CA THR A 143 5.90 -23.25 -13.04
C THR A 143 4.71 -23.58 -12.14
N LEU A 144 4.02 -22.55 -11.66
CA LEU A 144 2.80 -22.72 -10.88
C LEU A 144 1.64 -23.09 -11.79
N SER A 145 0.92 -24.15 -11.44
CA SER A 145 -0.35 -24.50 -12.07
C SER A 145 -1.47 -23.59 -11.58
N ASP A 146 -2.54 -23.49 -12.37
CA ASP A 146 -3.73 -22.72 -11.95
C ASP A 146 -4.37 -23.26 -10.67
N GLN A 147 -4.30 -24.57 -10.45
CA GLN A 147 -4.84 -25.21 -9.25
C GLN A 147 -4.09 -24.80 -7.99
N GLU A 148 -2.75 -24.86 -8.01
CA GLU A 148 -1.91 -24.44 -6.88
C GLU A 148 -2.15 -22.96 -6.52
N VAL A 149 -2.22 -22.10 -7.54
CA VAL A 149 -2.48 -20.67 -7.32
C VAL A 149 -3.86 -20.44 -6.72
N ASN A 150 -4.88 -21.15 -7.20
CA ASN A 150 -6.24 -21.02 -6.66
C ASN A 150 -6.33 -21.49 -5.22
N GLU A 151 -5.63 -22.57 -4.83
CA GLU A 151 -5.56 -23.01 -3.43
C GLU A 151 -4.92 -21.98 -2.52
N ILE A 152 -3.81 -21.36 -2.95
CA ILE A 152 -3.14 -20.30 -2.21
C ILE A 152 -4.06 -19.09 -2.06
N VAL A 153 -4.71 -18.66 -3.16
CA VAL A 153 -5.64 -17.53 -3.14
C VAL A 153 -6.82 -17.82 -2.21
N ASN A 154 -7.39 -19.03 -2.24
CA ASN A 154 -8.50 -19.38 -1.36
C ASN A 154 -8.12 -19.33 0.11
N LYS A 155 -6.94 -19.87 0.48
CA LYS A 155 -6.41 -19.77 1.85
C LYS A 155 -6.18 -18.31 2.26
N LEU A 156 -5.62 -17.50 1.35
CA LEU A 156 -5.41 -16.08 1.57
C LEU A 156 -6.74 -15.34 1.80
N LEU A 157 -7.77 -15.63 1.01
CA LEU A 157 -9.08 -14.99 1.15
C LEU A 157 -9.72 -15.29 2.52
N VAL A 158 -9.60 -16.53 3.01
CA VAL A 158 -10.08 -16.89 4.36
C VAL A 158 -9.32 -16.10 5.43
N ASP A 159 -7.99 -16.04 5.34
CA ASP A 159 -7.16 -15.32 6.30
C ASP A 159 -7.43 -13.79 6.27
N LEU A 160 -7.70 -13.24 5.09
CA LEU A 160 -8.07 -11.83 4.94
C LEU A 160 -9.47 -11.53 5.50
N GLU A 161 -10.43 -12.45 5.35
CA GLU A 161 -11.75 -12.33 5.96
C GLU A 161 -11.63 -12.37 7.49
N GLU A 162 -10.86 -13.29 8.06
CA GLU A 162 -10.67 -13.42 9.50
C GLU A 162 -9.95 -12.22 10.15
N LYS A 163 -8.88 -11.72 9.52
CA LYS A 163 -8.05 -10.64 10.10
C LYS A 163 -8.53 -9.23 9.81
N PHE A 164 -9.14 -9.02 8.64
CA PHE A 164 -9.49 -7.68 8.15
C PHE A 164 -10.98 -7.52 7.85
N GLY A 165 -11.79 -8.57 7.99
CA GLY A 165 -13.19 -8.54 7.57
C GLY A 165 -13.37 -8.33 6.06
N ALA A 166 -12.32 -8.61 5.28
CA ALA A 166 -12.26 -8.37 3.84
C ALA A 166 -12.83 -9.57 3.08
N LYS A 167 -13.97 -9.39 2.41
CA LYS A 167 -14.66 -10.46 1.67
C LYS A 167 -14.43 -10.32 0.17
N LEU A 168 -14.31 -11.44 -0.53
CA LEU A 168 -14.29 -11.44 -2.00
C LEU A 168 -15.62 -10.88 -2.54
N ARG A 169 -15.52 -9.98 -3.52
CA ARG A 169 -16.66 -9.37 -4.20
C ARG A 169 -16.99 -10.07 -5.50
#